data_AF-A0A1D1W817-F1
#
_entry.id   AF-A0A1D1W817-F1
#
_cell.length_a   1.000
_cell.length_b   1.000
_cell.length_c   1.000
_cell.angle_alpha   90.00
_cell.angle_beta   90.00
_cell.angle_gamma   90.00
#
_symmetry.space_group_name_H-M   'P 1'
#
loop_
_entity.id
_entity.type
_entity.pdbx_description
1 polymer ?
#
loop_
_entity_poly.entity_id
_entity_poly.type
_entity_poly.pdbx_seq_one_letter_code
_entity_poly.pdbx_strand_id
1 'polypeptide(L)'
;MISHIPAKSVWRVVPVLNITIITYIYLHPDILPGLPYTGPGFELGAQHLRERYNFNATLIYVGDENIRSIADLVADVYRVAEFYYGEWDRNGLVALILPGRVLGLLTVAEMDAIMVVYFVLEPFEQKRQYGYVNYRDPLDPANDEDAAEAFRSLLKIGQCAPRNISKDLDKFLAILSRMSADEYGFHYPTGEKPHEMVMAAYAGMEVYGKIVSEALHDGSDLFDSQALVRRAFNRTFHLRFSEVFVDEYGERRNNYCVSDFNITSKAFEGPLLEYLLAWDA
;
A
#
# COMPACT_ATOMS: atom_id res chain seq x y z
N MET A 1 -57.36 -19.62 -19.65
CA MET A 1 -56.39 -20.06 -18.63
C MET A 1 -55.00 -19.73 -19.15
N ILE A 2 -54.51 -18.51 -18.91
CA ILE A 2 -53.09 -18.12 -19.08
C ILE A 2 -52.77 -17.25 -17.87
N SER A 3 -51.92 -17.80 -17.01
CA SER A 3 -51.49 -17.26 -15.74
C SER A 3 -50.63 -16.01 -15.91
N HIS A 4 -50.98 -14.95 -15.18
CA HIS A 4 -50.06 -13.84 -14.89
C HIS A 4 -48.83 -14.38 -14.16
N ILE A 5 -47.66 -14.24 -14.78
CA ILE A 5 -46.37 -14.41 -14.10
C ILE A 5 -46.12 -13.08 -13.37
N PRO A 6 -46.04 -13.04 -12.03
CA PRO A 6 -45.73 -11.81 -11.34
C PRO A 6 -44.29 -11.40 -11.64
N ALA A 7 -44.09 -10.12 -11.91
CA ALA A 7 -42.77 -9.53 -12.09
C ALA A 7 -41.88 -9.87 -10.90
N LYS A 8 -40.66 -10.36 -11.18
CA LYS A 8 -39.64 -10.63 -10.16
C LYS A 8 -39.45 -9.36 -9.32
N SER A 9 -39.76 -9.44 -8.03
CA SER A 9 -39.47 -8.39 -7.08
C SER A 9 -37.97 -8.12 -7.08
N VAL A 10 -37.56 -6.95 -7.56
CA VAL A 10 -36.19 -6.44 -7.40
C VAL A 10 -36.06 -6.06 -5.93
N TRP A 11 -35.56 -6.99 -5.12
CA TRP A 11 -35.20 -6.71 -3.74
C TRP A 11 -34.10 -5.65 -3.77
N ARG A 12 -34.41 -4.41 -3.37
CA ARG A 12 -33.38 -3.42 -3.06
C ARG A 12 -32.67 -3.93 -1.81
N VAL A 13 -31.43 -4.37 -1.98
CA VAL A 13 -30.54 -4.65 -0.85
C VAL A 13 -30.28 -3.30 -0.19
N VAL A 14 -30.79 -3.12 1.03
CA VAL A 14 -30.53 -1.92 1.82
C VAL A 14 -29.13 -2.06 2.41
N PRO A 15 -28.25 -1.06 2.26
CA PRO A 15 -26.92 -1.11 2.84
C PRO A 15 -27.01 -1.17 4.36
N VAL A 16 -26.08 -1.92 4.98
CA VAL A 16 -26.09 -2.15 6.42
C VAL A 16 -25.54 -0.95 7.20
N LEU A 17 -24.65 -0.17 6.57
CA LEU A 17 -23.99 0.98 7.17
C LEU A 17 -23.54 1.96 6.08
N ASN A 18 -23.72 3.26 6.32
CA ASN A 18 -23.09 4.32 5.52
C ASN A 18 -21.67 4.58 6.03
N ILE A 19 -20.69 4.62 5.13
CA ILE A 19 -19.30 4.89 5.46
C ILE A 19 -18.76 5.96 4.51
N THR A 20 -18.17 7.01 5.06
CA THR A 20 -17.39 7.99 4.33
C THR A 20 -15.90 7.74 4.59
N ILE A 21 -15.16 7.27 3.60
CA ILE A 21 -13.70 7.21 3.65
C ILE A 21 -13.14 8.52 3.09
N ILE A 22 -12.30 9.17 3.89
CA ILE A 22 -11.53 10.35 3.51
C ILE A 22 -10.09 9.90 3.30
N THR A 23 -9.48 10.29 2.19
CA THR A 23 -8.06 10.11 1.93
C THR A 23 -7.44 11.46 1.61
N TYR A 24 -6.58 11.95 2.50
CA TYR A 24 -5.77 13.14 2.25
C TYR A 24 -4.59 12.78 1.36
N ILE A 25 -4.53 13.35 0.15
CA ILE A 25 -3.68 12.81 -0.90
C ILE A 25 -3.02 13.88 -1.77
N TYR A 26 -1.81 13.56 -2.20
CA TYR A 26 -1.06 14.32 -3.18
C TYR A 26 -1.58 14.01 -4.59
N LEU A 27 -2.03 15.01 -5.36
CA LEU A 27 -2.73 14.75 -6.63
C LEU A 27 -1.81 14.39 -7.81
N HIS A 28 -0.51 14.67 -7.70
CA HIS A 28 0.44 14.47 -8.81
C HIS A 28 1.21 13.13 -8.70
N PRO A 29 1.78 12.60 -9.80
CA PRO A 29 2.51 11.33 -9.81
C PRO A 29 3.98 11.46 -9.38
N ASP A 30 4.36 12.55 -8.71
CA ASP A 30 5.75 12.84 -8.37
C ASP A 30 6.28 12.01 -7.19
N ILE A 31 5.37 11.55 -6.33
CA ILE A 31 5.70 10.73 -5.15
C ILE A 31 4.78 9.51 -5.07
N LEU A 32 5.26 8.38 -4.50
CA LEU A 32 4.50 7.13 -4.39
C LEU A 32 3.13 7.23 -3.72
N PRO A 33 2.93 8.03 -2.66
CA PRO A 33 1.59 8.17 -2.06
C PRO A 33 0.64 9.01 -2.93
N GLY A 34 1.06 9.44 -4.12
CA GLY A 34 0.23 10.21 -5.03
C GLY A 34 -1.04 9.48 -5.48
N LEU A 35 -2.07 10.26 -5.80
CA LEU A 35 -3.36 9.80 -6.28
C LEU A 35 -3.26 8.89 -7.51
N PRO A 36 -2.42 9.18 -8.52
CA PRO A 36 -2.36 8.31 -9.70
C PRO A 36 -1.81 6.90 -9.41
N TYR A 37 -1.06 6.74 -8.32
CA TYR A 37 -0.59 5.44 -7.85
C TYR A 37 -1.64 4.77 -6.95
N THR A 38 -2.06 5.44 -5.88
CA THR A 38 -2.82 4.81 -4.79
C THR A 38 -4.33 4.90 -4.95
N GLY A 39 -4.83 5.80 -5.80
CA GLY A 39 -6.26 5.98 -6.10
C GLY A 39 -6.96 4.69 -6.52
N PRO A 40 -6.42 3.93 -7.50
CA PRO A 40 -6.97 2.62 -7.86
C PRO A 40 -7.08 1.63 -6.69
N GLY A 41 -6.10 1.65 -5.78
CA GLY A 41 -6.12 0.81 -4.58
C GLY A 41 -7.26 1.19 -3.64
N PHE A 42 -7.46 2.49 -3.40
CA PHE A 42 -8.56 2.99 -2.58
C PHE A 42 -9.94 2.73 -3.22
N GLU A 43 -10.09 2.92 -4.53
CA GLU A 43 -11.35 2.69 -5.25
C GLU A 43 -11.77 1.23 -5.24
N LEU A 44 -10.84 0.32 -5.57
CA LEU A 44 -11.11 -1.11 -5.49
C LEU A 44 -11.35 -1.56 -4.04
N GLY A 45 -10.69 -0.93 -3.07
CA GLY A 45 -10.94 -1.15 -1.66
C GLY A 45 -12.36 -0.73 -1.26
N ALA A 46 -12.80 0.46 -1.66
CA ALA A 46 -14.16 0.94 -1.41
C ALA A 46 -15.21 0.07 -2.12
N GLN A 47 -14.92 -0.39 -3.35
CA GLN A 47 -15.76 -1.36 -4.05
C GLN A 47 -15.85 -2.67 -3.29
N HIS A 48 -14.72 -3.19 -2.79
CA HIS A 48 -14.71 -4.40 -1.96
C HIS A 48 -15.62 -4.23 -0.75
N LEU A 49 -15.59 -3.08 -0.07
CA LEU A 49 -16.46 -2.83 1.08
C LEU A 49 -17.95 -2.93 0.73
N ARG A 50 -18.34 -2.36 -0.43
CA ARG A 50 -19.71 -2.43 -0.95
C ARG A 50 -20.13 -3.86 -1.26
N GLU A 51 -19.28 -4.60 -1.97
CA GLU A 51 -19.60 -5.95 -2.43
C GLU A 51 -19.56 -7.00 -1.31
N ARG A 52 -18.56 -6.93 -0.44
CA ARG A 52 -18.29 -7.95 0.57
C ARG A 52 -19.13 -7.78 1.83
N TYR A 53 -19.27 -6.55 2.30
CA TYR A 53 -19.90 -6.23 3.58
C TYR A 53 -21.25 -5.52 3.42
N ASN A 54 -21.69 -5.25 2.19
CA ASN A 54 -22.93 -4.52 1.91
C ASN A 54 -22.97 -3.14 2.61
N PHE A 55 -21.81 -2.49 2.69
CA PHE A 55 -21.71 -1.09 3.14
C PHE A 55 -22.05 -0.14 2.00
N ASN A 56 -22.63 1.01 2.32
CA ASN A 56 -22.69 2.14 1.41
C ASN A 56 -21.43 2.98 1.62
N ALA A 57 -20.31 2.52 1.06
CA ALA A 57 -19.02 3.17 1.18
C ALA A 57 -18.83 4.24 0.09
N THR A 58 -18.57 5.47 0.52
CA THR A 58 -18.21 6.63 -0.30
C THR A 58 -16.74 6.96 -0.05
N LEU A 59 -15.96 7.15 -1.11
CA LEU A 59 -14.55 7.54 -1.02
C LEU A 59 -14.43 9.00 -1.46
N ILE A 60 -13.72 9.81 -0.66
CA ILE A 60 -13.49 11.23 -0.91
C ILE A 60 -12.00 11.51 -0.81
N TYR A 61 -11.46 12.06 -1.89
CA TYR A 61 -10.09 12.56 -1.91
C TYR A 61 -10.07 14.01 -1.46
N VAL A 62 -9.31 14.30 -0.40
CA VAL A 62 -9.02 15.66 0.04
C VAL A 62 -7.61 15.98 -0.44
N GLY A 63 -7.47 17.01 -1.25
CA GLY A 63 -6.20 17.41 -1.84
C GLY A 63 -6.36 18.74 -2.58
N ASP A 64 -5.25 19.32 -3.01
CA ASP A 64 -5.24 20.57 -3.78
C ASP A 64 -4.17 20.46 -4.88
N GLU A 65 -4.49 20.94 -6.08
CA GLU A 65 -3.57 20.88 -7.23
C GLU A 65 -2.30 21.71 -7.02
N ASN A 66 -2.34 22.67 -6.08
CA ASN A 66 -1.21 23.51 -5.69
C ASN A 66 -0.26 22.82 -4.71
N ILE A 67 -0.64 21.68 -4.11
CA ILE A 67 0.28 20.88 -3.30
C ILE A 67 1.27 20.21 -4.25
N ARG A 68 2.54 20.63 -4.20
CA ARG A 68 3.62 20.14 -5.09
C ARG A 68 4.75 19.44 -4.33
N SER A 69 4.66 19.42 -3.00
CA SER A 69 5.66 18.81 -2.13
C SER A 69 5.04 18.23 -0.87
N ILE A 70 5.85 17.46 -0.13
CA ILE A 70 5.49 16.98 1.21
C ILE A 70 5.33 18.16 2.19
N ALA A 71 6.13 19.21 2.03
CA ALA A 71 6.02 20.40 2.88
C ALA A 71 4.66 21.09 2.68
N ASP A 72 4.18 21.17 1.44
CA ASP A 72 2.84 21.71 1.13
C ASP A 72 1.77 20.82 1.76
N LEU A 73 1.89 19.49 1.65
CA LEU A 73 0.96 18.54 2.25
C LEU A 73 0.88 18.71 3.78
N VAL A 74 2.00 19.00 4.45
CA VAL A 74 2.00 19.28 5.90
C VAL A 74 1.36 20.65 6.19
N ALA A 75 1.65 21.67 5.38
CA ALA A 75 1.08 23.01 5.53
C ALA A 75 -0.44 23.03 5.33
N ASP A 76 -0.95 22.17 4.45
CA ASP A 76 -2.36 22.08 4.06
C ASP A 76 -3.15 20.98 4.82
N VAL A 77 -2.59 20.40 5.90
CA VAL A 77 -3.25 19.32 6.67
C VAL A 77 -4.61 19.75 7.26
N TYR A 78 -4.82 21.05 7.43
CA TYR A 78 -6.08 21.61 7.92
C TYR A 78 -7.27 21.31 7.00
N ARG A 79 -7.05 20.99 5.73
CA ARG A 79 -8.11 20.66 4.76
C ARG A 79 -8.92 19.43 5.16
N VAL A 80 -8.29 18.48 5.88
CA VAL A 80 -9.02 17.33 6.45
C VAL A 80 -10.04 17.80 7.49
N ALA A 81 -9.65 18.77 8.33
CA ALA A 81 -10.56 19.36 9.31
C ALA A 81 -11.64 20.21 8.63
N GLU A 82 -11.30 20.96 7.59
CA GLU A 82 -12.26 21.74 6.79
C GLU A 82 -13.35 20.83 6.20
N PHE A 83 -12.96 19.72 5.58
CA PHE A 83 -13.92 18.71 5.11
C PHE A 83 -14.75 18.15 6.28
N TYR A 84 -14.10 17.72 7.37
CA TYR A 84 -14.78 17.08 8.49
C TYR A 84 -15.82 17.97 9.17
N TYR A 85 -15.53 19.26 9.34
CA TYR A 85 -16.41 20.21 10.02
C TYR A 85 -17.39 20.90 9.06
N GLY A 86 -17.03 21.07 7.79
CA GLY A 86 -17.79 21.88 6.82
C GLY A 86 -18.56 21.07 5.77
N GLU A 87 -18.05 19.93 5.32
CA GLU A 87 -18.57 19.23 4.15
C GLU A 87 -19.19 17.86 4.48
N TRP A 88 -18.70 17.18 5.52
CA TRP A 88 -19.22 15.88 5.90
C TRP A 88 -20.67 15.98 6.43
N ASP A 89 -21.56 15.20 5.82
CA ASP A 89 -23.00 15.18 6.11
C ASP A 89 -23.37 14.52 7.44
N ARG A 90 -22.38 13.95 8.16
CA ARG A 90 -22.54 13.21 9.42
C ARG A 90 -23.45 11.99 9.31
N ASN A 91 -23.67 11.48 8.11
CA ASN A 91 -24.50 10.32 7.86
C ASN A 91 -23.66 9.04 7.80
N GLY A 92 -23.39 8.48 8.98
CA GLY A 92 -22.70 7.20 9.12
C GLY A 92 -21.32 7.33 9.76
N LEU A 93 -20.45 6.36 9.50
CA LEU A 93 -19.09 6.33 10.03
C LEU A 93 -18.15 7.08 9.08
N VAL A 94 -17.23 7.87 9.62
CA VAL A 94 -16.16 8.50 8.85
C VAL A 94 -14.81 7.88 9.21
N ALA A 95 -14.03 7.51 8.21
CA ALA A 95 -12.70 6.96 8.38
C ALA A 95 -11.68 7.78 7.58
N LEU A 96 -10.57 8.14 8.22
CA LEU A 96 -9.43 8.74 7.55
C LEU A 96 -8.41 7.64 7.23
N ILE A 97 -8.19 7.36 5.95
CA ILE A 97 -7.24 6.35 5.50
C ILE A 97 -6.26 7.01 4.54
N LEU A 98 -4.99 7.05 4.92
CA LEU A 98 -3.95 7.82 4.25
C LEU A 98 -2.88 6.90 3.64
N PRO A 99 -2.35 7.23 2.45
CA PRO A 99 -1.14 6.58 1.95
C PRO A 99 0.07 7.07 2.77
N GLY A 100 0.63 6.23 3.64
CA GLY A 100 1.71 6.62 4.55
C GLY A 100 3.13 6.44 3.96
N ARG A 101 4.05 7.39 4.19
CA ARG A 101 5.50 7.22 3.98
C ARG A 101 6.21 7.33 5.33
N VAL A 102 7.10 6.38 5.66
CA VAL A 102 8.08 6.55 6.75
C VAL A 102 9.31 7.25 6.16
N LEU A 103 9.67 8.41 6.70
CA LEU A 103 10.87 9.16 6.32
C LEU A 103 12.10 8.51 6.97
N GLY A 104 12.83 7.69 6.21
CA GLY A 104 14.15 7.19 6.58
C GLY A 104 15.25 7.89 5.80
N LEU A 105 16.00 8.78 6.45
CA LEU A 105 17.29 9.30 5.96
C LEU A 105 18.37 8.25 6.25
N LEU A 106 19.13 7.83 5.22
CA LEU A 106 20.40 7.13 5.42
C LEU A 106 21.55 8.08 5.10
N THR A 107 22.40 8.31 6.10
CA THR A 107 23.66 9.03 5.99
C THR A 107 24.77 8.05 5.58
N VAL A 108 25.52 8.38 4.53
CA VAL A 108 26.78 7.69 4.21
C VAL A 108 27.90 8.35 5.03
N ALA A 109 28.66 7.55 5.77
CA ALA A 109 29.89 7.98 6.44
C ALA A 109 31.10 7.51 5.63
N GLU A 110 32.01 8.42 5.27
CA GLU A 110 33.36 8.10 4.78
C GLU A 110 34.23 7.60 5.94
N MET A 111 34.89 6.44 5.82
CA MET A 111 36.08 6.09 6.61
C MET A 111 36.96 5.04 5.92
N ASP A 112 38.27 5.14 6.18
CA ASP A 112 39.38 4.38 5.59
C ASP A 112 39.40 2.86 5.91
N ALA A 113 39.81 2.09 4.89
CA ALA A 113 40.30 0.71 4.86
C ALA A 113 40.22 -0.17 6.14
N ILE A 114 39.02 -0.67 6.44
CA ILE A 114 38.71 -1.93 7.14
C ILE A 114 37.53 -2.55 6.36
N MET A 115 37.39 -3.88 6.24
CA MET A 115 36.30 -4.53 5.48
C MET A 115 34.94 -3.86 5.77
N VAL A 116 34.42 -3.14 4.78
CA VAL A 116 33.13 -2.43 4.90
C VAL A 116 32.06 -3.31 4.26
N VAL A 117 30.99 -3.57 5.01
CA VAL A 117 29.75 -4.12 4.45
C VAL A 117 28.84 -2.94 4.15
N TYR A 118 28.47 -2.78 2.88
CA TYR A 118 27.53 -1.76 2.45
C TYR A 118 26.12 -2.33 2.47
N PHE A 119 25.14 -1.53 2.88
CA PHE A 119 23.73 -1.88 2.81
C PHE A 119 23.01 -0.96 1.84
N VAL A 120 22.27 -1.54 0.90
CA VAL A 120 21.32 -0.80 0.07
C VAL A 120 19.91 -1.18 0.46
N LEU A 121 19.08 -0.16 0.71
CA LEU A 121 17.67 -0.33 1.01
C LEU A 121 16.87 -0.11 -0.27
N GLU A 122 16.28 -1.18 -0.80
CA GLU A 122 15.34 -1.14 -1.92
C GLU A 122 13.99 -1.66 -1.42
N PRO A 123 13.19 -0.81 -0.76
CA PRO A 123 11.97 -1.27 -0.11
C PRO A 123 10.91 -1.66 -1.14
N PHE A 124 10.95 -1.08 -2.34
CA PHE A 124 10.03 -1.35 -3.44
C PHE A 124 10.79 -1.35 -4.77
N GLU A 125 10.40 -2.22 -5.70
CA GLU A 125 10.89 -2.21 -7.08
C GLU A 125 10.30 -1.02 -7.85
N GLN A 126 10.81 0.19 -7.60
CA GLN A 126 10.39 1.44 -8.24
C GLN A 126 11.61 2.16 -8.79
N LYS A 127 11.99 1.80 -10.02
CA LYS A 127 13.25 2.20 -10.66
C LYS A 127 13.32 3.70 -10.84
N ARG A 128 12.20 4.34 -11.18
CA ARG A 128 12.13 5.80 -11.29
C ARG A 128 12.51 6.54 -10.00
N GLN A 129 12.28 5.94 -8.84
CA GLN A 129 12.46 6.63 -7.56
C GLN A 129 13.68 6.18 -6.77
N TYR A 130 13.99 4.89 -6.79
CA TYR A 130 15.12 4.32 -6.04
C TYR A 130 16.32 3.97 -6.94
N GLY A 131 16.19 4.15 -8.26
CA GLY A 131 17.20 3.75 -9.23
C GLY A 131 17.21 2.25 -9.50
N TYR A 132 18.21 1.81 -10.24
CA TYR A 132 18.48 0.39 -10.47
C TYR A 132 19.64 -0.02 -9.58
N VAL A 133 19.39 -0.88 -8.59
CA VAL A 133 20.49 -1.58 -7.90
C VAL A 133 20.98 -2.69 -8.81
N ASN A 134 21.82 -2.32 -9.78
CA ASN A 134 22.38 -3.20 -10.79
C ASN A 134 23.85 -2.83 -10.99
N TYR A 135 24.70 -3.84 -11.14
CA TYR A 135 26.12 -3.63 -11.44
C TYR A 135 26.33 -3.18 -12.89
N ARG A 136 25.36 -3.45 -13.78
CA ARG A 136 25.41 -3.03 -15.18
C ARG A 136 24.90 -1.61 -15.35
N ASP A 137 25.72 -0.77 -15.96
CA ASP A 137 25.30 0.55 -16.44
C ASP A 137 25.39 0.62 -17.97
N PRO A 138 24.25 0.72 -18.69
CA PRO A 138 24.26 0.91 -20.14
C PRO A 138 25.02 2.15 -20.61
N LEU A 139 25.22 3.15 -19.74
CA LEU A 139 25.96 4.37 -20.04
C LEU A 139 27.46 4.24 -19.76
N ASP A 140 27.88 3.24 -18.98
CA ASP A 140 29.27 3.02 -18.60
C ASP A 140 29.65 1.52 -18.54
N PRO A 141 29.51 0.79 -19.66
CA PRO A 141 29.73 -0.66 -19.70
C PRO A 141 31.20 -1.05 -19.46
N ALA A 142 32.12 -0.09 -19.54
CA ALA A 142 33.55 -0.33 -19.31
C ALA A 142 33.83 -0.70 -17.84
N ASN A 143 32.97 -0.26 -16.92
CA ASN A 143 33.13 -0.45 -15.48
C ASN A 143 32.23 -1.56 -14.89
N ASP A 144 31.43 -2.26 -15.71
CA ASP A 144 30.50 -3.30 -15.26
C ASP A 144 31.19 -4.40 -14.43
N GLU A 145 32.39 -4.83 -14.82
CA GLU A 145 33.11 -5.90 -14.09
C GLU A 145 33.66 -5.40 -12.75
N ASP A 146 34.19 -4.18 -12.70
CA ASP A 146 34.66 -3.56 -11.45
C ASP A 146 33.48 -3.29 -10.51
N ALA A 147 32.33 -2.86 -11.04
CA ALA A 147 31.10 -2.69 -10.29
C ALA A 147 30.58 -4.03 -9.75
N ALA A 148 30.61 -5.11 -10.53
CA ALA A 148 30.22 -6.44 -10.08
C ALA A 148 31.10 -6.93 -8.92
N GLU A 149 32.42 -6.71 -8.99
CA GLU A 149 33.32 -7.07 -7.90
C GLU A 149 33.08 -6.20 -6.65
N ALA A 150 32.80 -4.90 -6.80
CA ALA A 150 32.42 -4.04 -5.69
C ALA A 150 31.11 -4.49 -5.01
N PHE A 151 30.14 -4.97 -5.79
CA PHE A 151 28.86 -5.49 -5.28
C PHE A 151 29.02 -6.71 -4.37
N ARG A 152 30.16 -7.42 -4.40
CA ARG A 152 30.46 -8.50 -3.44
C ARG A 152 30.37 -8.04 -1.98
N SER A 153 30.59 -6.75 -1.71
CA SER A 153 30.50 -6.17 -0.36
C SER A 153 29.14 -5.52 -0.06
N LEU A 154 28.17 -5.65 -0.97
CA LEU A 154 26.86 -5.00 -0.90
C LEU A 154 25.77 -6.00 -0.51
N LEU A 155 25.12 -5.75 0.62
CA LEU A 155 23.90 -6.43 1.05
C LEU A 155 22.67 -5.61 0.65
N LYS A 156 21.71 -6.25 0.00
CA LYS A 156 20.44 -5.63 -0.38
C LYS A 156 19.35 -6.01 0.60
N ILE A 157 18.75 -4.99 1.22
CA ILE A 157 17.56 -5.10 2.07
C ILE A 157 16.35 -4.71 1.23
N GLY A 158 15.40 -5.61 1.08
CA GLY A 158 14.15 -5.35 0.35
C GLY A 158 13.01 -6.22 0.84
N GLN A 159 11.83 -6.05 0.24
CA GLN A 159 10.71 -6.94 0.54
C GLN A 159 11.07 -8.39 0.20
N CYS A 160 10.68 -9.31 1.09
CA CYS A 160 10.84 -10.74 0.80
C CYS A 160 10.06 -11.11 -0.46
N ALA A 161 10.73 -11.76 -1.41
CA ALA A 161 10.07 -12.20 -2.63
C ALA A 161 8.89 -13.12 -2.26
N PRO A 162 7.67 -12.85 -2.75
CA PRO A 162 6.54 -13.71 -2.49
C PRO A 162 6.83 -15.10 -3.09
N ARG A 163 6.90 -16.13 -2.25
CA ARG A 163 7.26 -17.49 -2.66
C ARG A 163 6.32 -18.08 -3.72
N ASN A 164 5.11 -17.54 -3.85
CA ASN A 164 4.15 -17.85 -4.91
C ASN A 164 3.26 -16.63 -5.21
N ILE A 165 3.56 -15.91 -6.30
CA ILE A 165 2.62 -14.91 -6.84
C ILE A 165 1.45 -15.69 -7.44
N SER A 166 0.26 -15.58 -6.85
CA SER A 166 -0.93 -16.21 -7.42
C SER A 166 -1.27 -15.56 -8.76
N LYS A 167 -1.75 -16.35 -9.73
CA LYS A 167 -2.25 -15.81 -11.01
C LYS A 167 -3.37 -14.78 -10.82
N ASP A 168 -4.06 -14.84 -9.69
CA ASP A 168 -5.11 -13.88 -9.34
C ASP A 168 -4.53 -12.54 -8.88
N LEU A 169 -3.38 -12.53 -8.20
CA LEU A 169 -2.64 -11.30 -7.89
C LEU A 169 -2.15 -10.62 -9.16
N ASP A 170 -1.56 -11.34 -10.12
CA ASP A 170 -1.12 -10.74 -11.39
C ASP A 170 -2.28 -10.09 -12.17
N LYS A 171 -3.44 -10.75 -12.22
CA LYS A 171 -4.65 -10.16 -12.83
C LYS A 171 -5.11 -8.91 -12.07
N PHE A 172 -5.05 -8.93 -10.75
CA PHE A 172 -5.43 -7.79 -9.93
C PHE A 172 -4.50 -6.60 -10.14
N LEU A 173 -3.18 -6.83 -10.19
CA LEU A 173 -2.19 -5.80 -10.52
C LEU A 173 -2.42 -5.20 -11.91
N ALA A 174 -2.80 -6.01 -12.89
CA ALA A 174 -3.17 -5.51 -14.22
C ALA A 174 -4.42 -4.61 -14.22
N ILE A 175 -5.40 -4.90 -13.36
CA ILE A 175 -6.57 -4.03 -13.17
C ILE A 175 -6.15 -2.69 -12.57
N LEU A 176 -5.34 -2.71 -11.51
CA LEU A 176 -4.81 -1.49 -10.89
C LEU A 176 -4.03 -0.63 -11.89
N SER A 177 -3.12 -1.23 -12.67
CA SER A 177 -2.37 -0.51 -13.71
C SER A 177 -3.28 0.11 -14.76
N ARG A 178 -4.33 -0.59 -15.18
CA ARG A 178 -5.29 -0.06 -16.15
C ARG A 178 -6.08 1.12 -15.56
N MET A 179 -6.56 1.02 -14.32
CA MET A 179 -7.26 2.12 -13.66
C MET A 179 -6.37 3.36 -13.51
N SER A 180 -5.10 3.19 -13.09
CA SER A 180 -4.13 4.30 -13.07
C SER A 180 -4.05 5.02 -14.42
N ALA A 181 -4.04 4.26 -15.53
CA ALA A 181 -3.93 4.83 -16.87
C ALA A 181 -5.24 5.50 -17.32
N ASP A 182 -6.36 4.78 -17.22
CA ASP A 182 -7.65 5.20 -17.78
C ASP A 182 -8.30 6.33 -16.97
N GLU A 183 -8.17 6.31 -15.64
CA GLU A 183 -8.88 7.22 -14.73
C GLU A 183 -7.98 8.36 -14.23
N TYR A 184 -6.67 8.11 -14.12
CA TYR A 184 -5.71 9.08 -13.56
C TYR A 184 -4.63 9.53 -14.54
N GLY A 185 -4.67 9.05 -15.80
CA GLY A 185 -3.70 9.42 -16.83
C GLY A 185 -2.27 8.93 -16.57
N PHE A 186 -2.06 8.06 -15.58
CA PHE A 186 -0.74 7.58 -15.18
C PHE A 186 -0.45 6.20 -15.76
N HIS A 187 0.58 6.15 -16.59
CA HIS A 187 1.07 4.92 -17.19
C HIS A 187 2.34 4.48 -16.45
N TYR A 188 2.30 3.30 -15.85
CA TYR A 188 3.49 2.70 -15.27
C TYR A 188 4.57 2.53 -16.35
N PRO A 189 5.83 2.91 -16.06
CA PRO A 189 6.94 2.64 -16.96
C PRO A 189 7.06 1.15 -17.33
N THR A 190 7.65 0.86 -18.47
CA THR A 190 7.86 -0.53 -18.92
C THR A 190 8.61 -1.34 -17.87
N GLY A 191 7.97 -2.41 -17.41
CA GLY A 191 8.53 -3.32 -16.41
C GLY A 191 8.36 -2.87 -14.95
N GLU A 192 7.64 -1.78 -14.69
CA GLU A 192 7.13 -1.44 -13.37
C GLU A 192 5.69 -1.96 -13.20
N LYS A 193 5.38 -2.42 -11.99
CA LYS A 193 4.03 -2.85 -11.56
C LYS A 193 3.54 -1.93 -10.43
N PRO A 194 2.24 -1.95 -10.08
CA PRO A 194 1.76 -1.26 -8.89
C PRO A 194 2.56 -1.68 -7.65
N HIS A 195 3.14 -0.71 -6.95
CA HIS A 195 4.01 -0.95 -5.81
C HIS A 195 3.23 -1.22 -4.52
N GLU A 196 3.94 -1.62 -3.47
CA GLU A 196 3.37 -1.94 -2.16
C GLU A 196 2.41 -0.88 -1.64
N MET A 197 2.68 0.41 -1.80
CA MET A 197 1.76 1.45 -1.30
C MET A 197 0.36 1.37 -1.94
N VAL A 198 0.28 0.97 -3.22
CA VAL A 198 -1.01 0.77 -3.90
C VAL A 198 -1.74 -0.42 -3.28
N MET A 199 -1.00 -1.51 -3.04
CA MET A 199 -1.51 -2.70 -2.35
C MET A 199 -1.88 -2.42 -0.90
N ALA A 200 -1.14 -1.55 -0.21
CA ALA A 200 -1.38 -1.14 1.17
C ALA A 200 -2.64 -0.28 1.28
N ALA A 201 -2.92 0.58 0.30
CA ALA A 201 -4.19 1.32 0.21
C ALA A 201 -5.37 0.36 0.10
N TYR A 202 -5.29 -0.63 -0.80
CA TYR A 202 -6.31 -1.68 -0.92
C TYR A 202 -6.46 -2.50 0.37
N ALA A 203 -5.34 -2.98 0.93
CA ALA A 203 -5.33 -3.79 2.16
C ALA A 203 -5.87 -3.02 3.37
N GLY A 204 -5.55 -1.73 3.50
CA GLY A 204 -6.09 -0.86 4.56
C GLY A 204 -7.60 -0.78 4.53
N MET A 205 -8.20 -0.71 3.33
CA MET A 205 -9.65 -0.77 3.16
C MET A 205 -10.22 -2.13 3.56
N GLU A 206 -9.60 -3.24 3.17
CA GLU A 206 -10.05 -4.58 3.57
C GLU A 206 -9.98 -4.80 5.09
N VAL A 207 -8.88 -4.39 5.73
CA VAL A 207 -8.69 -4.45 7.19
C VAL A 207 -9.77 -3.64 7.90
N TYR A 208 -9.99 -2.39 7.49
CA TYR A 208 -11.02 -1.53 8.05
C TYR A 208 -12.42 -2.15 7.90
N GLY A 209 -12.75 -2.64 6.70
CA GLY A 209 -14.02 -3.31 6.45
C GLY A 209 -14.27 -4.50 7.36
N LYS A 210 -13.23 -5.32 7.58
CA LYS A 210 -13.28 -6.47 8.47
C LYS A 210 -13.58 -6.05 9.91
N ILE A 211 -12.84 -5.06 10.42
CA ILE A 211 -13.01 -4.53 11.79
C ILE A 211 -14.44 -4.00 11.99
N VAL A 212 -14.94 -3.18 11.07
CA VAL A 212 -16.28 -2.59 11.17
C VAL A 212 -17.36 -3.66 11.07
N SER A 213 -17.21 -4.62 10.15
CA SER A 213 -18.16 -5.73 10.00
C SER A 213 -18.23 -6.60 11.27
N GLU A 214 -17.10 -6.89 11.89
CA GLU A 214 -17.04 -7.64 13.15
C GLU A 214 -17.67 -6.84 14.29
N ALA A 215 -17.35 -5.57 14.42
CA ALA A 215 -17.93 -4.69 15.44
C ALA A 215 -19.46 -4.56 15.31
N LEU A 216 -19.97 -4.46 14.08
CA LEU A 216 -21.41 -4.50 13.78
C LEU A 216 -22.05 -5.81 14.22
N HIS A 217 -21.41 -6.95 13.89
CA HIS A 217 -21.92 -8.27 14.25
C HIS A 217 -22.00 -8.47 15.77
N ASP A 218 -21.01 -7.93 16.50
CA ASP A 218 -20.93 -8.01 17.96
C ASP A 218 -21.87 -7.01 18.66
N GLY A 219 -22.55 -6.13 17.93
CA GLY A 219 -23.36 -5.05 18.51
C GLY A 219 -22.54 -3.99 19.26
N SER A 220 -21.27 -3.81 18.87
CA SER A 220 -20.39 -2.80 19.46
C SER A 220 -20.78 -1.38 19.03
N ASP A 221 -20.43 -0.40 19.86
CA ASP A 221 -20.56 1.01 19.49
C ASP A 221 -19.51 1.36 18.44
N LEU A 222 -19.97 1.68 17.22
CA LEU A 222 -19.11 2.09 16.11
C LEU A 222 -18.56 3.52 16.25
N PHE A 223 -19.10 4.32 17.18
CA PHE A 223 -18.62 5.67 17.43
C PHE A 223 -17.55 5.72 18.53
N ASP A 224 -17.32 4.62 19.24
CA ASP A 224 -16.13 4.44 20.06
C ASP A 224 -14.93 4.09 19.16
N SER A 225 -14.30 5.14 18.62
CA SER A 225 -13.17 5.02 17.72
C SER A 225 -11.96 4.34 18.36
N GLN A 226 -11.77 4.49 19.68
CA GLN A 226 -10.67 3.83 20.38
C GLN A 226 -10.91 2.33 20.47
N ALA A 227 -12.14 1.90 20.80
CA ALA A 227 -12.50 0.49 20.81
C ALA A 227 -12.39 -0.13 19.41
N LEU A 228 -12.83 0.58 18.35
CA LEU A 228 -12.67 0.12 16.98
C LEU A 228 -11.21 -0.04 16.56
N VAL A 229 -10.36 0.97 16.82
CA VAL A 229 -8.92 0.90 16.47
C VAL A 229 -8.22 -0.23 17.21
N ARG A 230 -8.54 -0.45 18.50
CA ARG A 230 -7.94 -1.54 19.29
C ARG A 230 -8.24 -2.94 18.75
N ARG A 231 -9.30 -3.13 17.96
CA ARG A 231 -9.59 -4.40 17.26
C ARG A 231 -8.56 -4.72 16.17
N ALA A 232 -7.73 -3.76 15.79
CA ALA A 232 -6.63 -3.96 14.85
C ALA A 232 -5.34 -4.45 15.52
N PHE A 233 -5.12 -4.17 16.80
CA PHE A 233 -3.81 -4.33 17.43
C PHE A 233 -3.48 -5.79 17.72
N ASN A 234 -2.19 -6.12 17.66
CA ASN A 234 -1.63 -7.45 17.89
C ASN A 234 -2.42 -8.55 17.15
N ARG A 235 -2.67 -8.34 15.85
CA ARG A 235 -3.55 -9.18 15.05
C ARG A 235 -3.05 -9.36 13.63
N THR A 236 -3.12 -10.61 13.16
CA THR A 236 -2.95 -10.95 11.74
C THR A 236 -4.28 -10.91 11.00
N PHE A 237 -4.31 -10.20 9.89
CA PHE A 237 -5.41 -10.13 8.95
C PHE A 237 -5.07 -10.96 7.71
N HIS A 238 -5.81 -12.05 7.51
CA HIS A 238 -5.80 -12.78 6.25
C HIS A 238 -6.71 -12.07 5.25
N LEU A 239 -6.10 -11.41 4.27
CA LEU A 239 -6.77 -10.64 3.23
C LEU A 239 -6.80 -11.42 1.92
N ARG A 240 -7.40 -10.84 0.87
CA ARG A 240 -7.57 -11.54 -0.41
C ARG A 240 -6.24 -11.86 -1.09
N PHE A 241 -5.27 -10.95 -1.00
CA PHE A 241 -3.99 -11.04 -1.73
C PHE A 241 -2.75 -10.95 -0.84
N SER A 242 -2.92 -10.71 0.46
CA SER A 242 -1.82 -10.55 1.40
C SER A 242 -2.23 -10.95 2.81
N GLU A 243 -1.23 -11.12 3.67
CA GLU A 243 -1.41 -11.15 5.11
C GLU A 243 -0.84 -9.86 5.69
N VAL A 244 -1.59 -9.24 6.60
CA VAL A 244 -1.17 -8.01 7.27
C VAL A 244 -1.16 -8.26 8.76
N PHE A 245 0.02 -8.23 9.38
CA PHE A 245 0.13 -8.21 10.83
C PHE A 245 0.23 -6.75 11.32
N VAL A 246 -0.58 -6.42 12.31
CA VAL A 246 -0.54 -5.15 13.03
C VAL A 246 -0.12 -5.46 14.46
N ASP A 247 0.94 -4.80 14.94
CA ASP A 247 1.50 -5.07 16.26
C ASP A 247 0.72 -4.40 17.41
N GLU A 248 1.21 -4.51 18.64
CA GLU A 248 0.58 -3.91 19.82
C GLU A 248 0.53 -2.37 19.82
N TYR A 249 1.32 -1.71 18.94
CA TYR A 249 1.36 -0.26 18.79
C TYR A 249 0.46 0.24 17.65
N GLY A 250 -0.19 -0.67 16.92
CA GLY A 250 -1.00 -0.33 15.75
C GLY A 250 -0.19 -0.15 14.48
N GLU A 251 1.07 -0.60 14.45
CA GLU A 251 1.92 -0.51 13.28
C GLU A 251 1.84 -1.79 12.44
N ARG A 252 1.66 -1.63 11.13
CA ARG A 252 1.83 -2.74 10.19
C ARG A 252 3.29 -3.18 10.18
N ARG A 253 3.53 -4.46 10.40
CA ARG A 253 4.87 -5.06 10.27
C ARG A 253 5.03 -5.65 8.87
N ASN A 254 6.11 -5.27 8.20
CA ASN A 254 6.48 -5.80 6.89
C ASN A 254 7.70 -6.72 7.03
N ASN A 255 7.70 -7.80 6.26
CA ASN A 255 8.84 -8.71 6.20
C ASN A 255 9.88 -8.18 5.21
N TYR A 256 11.08 -7.93 5.73
CA TYR A 256 12.25 -7.57 4.93
C TYR A 256 13.25 -8.73 4.90
N CYS A 257 13.83 -8.93 3.73
CA CYS A 257 14.81 -9.97 3.48
C CYS A 257 16.15 -9.30 3.14
N VAL A 258 17.23 -9.90 3.64
CA VAL A 258 18.60 -9.52 3.28
C VAL A 258 19.09 -10.50 2.23
N SER A 259 19.53 -9.97 1.09
CA SER A 259 20.12 -10.70 -0.02
C SER A 259 21.57 -10.27 -0.26
N ASP A 260 22.37 -11.22 -0.72
CA ASP A 260 23.79 -11.05 -1.00
C ASP A 260 24.06 -11.11 -2.49
N PHE A 261 25.08 -10.43 -2.97
CA PHE A 261 25.45 -10.48 -4.37
C PHE A 261 26.36 -11.68 -4.65
N ASN A 262 25.84 -12.65 -5.40
CA ASN A 262 26.63 -13.78 -5.86
C ASN A 262 27.41 -13.39 -7.12
N ILE A 263 28.73 -13.27 -7.01
CA ILE A 263 29.61 -12.87 -8.12
C ILE A 263 29.56 -13.83 -9.32
N THR A 264 29.27 -15.12 -9.08
CA THR A 264 29.29 -16.15 -10.13
C THR A 264 28.02 -16.08 -10.97
N SER A 265 26.86 -15.92 -10.32
CA SER A 265 25.59 -15.74 -11.01
C SER A 265 25.34 -14.28 -11.43
N LYS A 266 26.08 -13.34 -10.87
CA LYS A 266 25.93 -11.89 -11.02
C LYS A 266 24.53 -11.40 -10.65
N ALA A 267 23.99 -11.95 -9.56
CA ALA A 267 22.66 -11.63 -9.07
C ALA A 267 22.62 -11.54 -7.54
N PHE A 268 21.68 -10.76 -7.01
CA PHE A 268 21.34 -10.83 -5.59
C PHE A 268 20.58 -12.12 -5.32
N GLU A 269 21.10 -12.92 -4.40
CA GLU A 269 20.57 -14.20 -3.97
C GLU A 269 20.23 -14.14 -2.48
N GLY A 270 19.19 -14.87 -2.06
CA GLY A 270 18.75 -14.87 -0.68
C GLY A 270 17.35 -15.46 -0.50
N PRO A 271 16.78 -15.31 0.70
CA PRO A 271 17.33 -14.54 1.82
C PRO A 271 18.52 -15.25 2.52
N LEU A 272 19.60 -14.51 2.79
CA LEU A 272 20.65 -14.93 3.72
C LEU A 272 20.14 -14.96 5.17
N LEU A 273 19.26 -13.99 5.46
CA LEU A 273 18.52 -13.86 6.70
C LEU A 273 17.09 -13.47 6.31
N GLU A 274 16.15 -14.33 6.64
CA GLU A 274 14.74 -13.96 6.67
C GLU A 274 14.51 -13.39 8.06
N TYR A 275 14.39 -12.07 8.18
CA TYR A 275 13.82 -11.50 9.40
C TYR A 275 12.31 -11.74 9.34
N LEU A 276 11.93 -13.00 9.54
CA LEU A 276 10.66 -13.27 10.20
C LEU A 276 10.84 -12.60 11.56
N LEU A 277 10.10 -11.53 11.82
CA LEU A 277 9.76 -11.28 13.21
C LEU A 277 8.97 -12.52 13.63
N ALA A 278 9.68 -13.53 14.12
CA ALA A 278 9.11 -14.77 14.60
C ALA A 278 8.39 -14.40 15.88
N TRP A 279 7.08 -14.24 15.78
CA TRP A 279 6.21 -13.92 16.90
C TRP A 279 5.96 -15.21 17.67
N ASP A 280 6.93 -15.60 18.51
CA ASP A 280 6.71 -16.61 19.54
C ASP A 280 5.82 -15.99 20.64
N ALA A 281 4.55 -16.43 20.63
CA ALA A 281 3.55 -16.54 21.69
C ALA A 281 3.22 -15.32 22.57
#